data_AF-A0A8T5KSV5-F1
#
_entry.id   AF-A0A8T5KSV5-F1
#
_cell.length_a   1.000
_cell.length_b   1.000
_cell.length_c   1.000
_cell.angle_alpha   90.00
_cell.angle_beta   90.00
_cell.angle_gamma   90.00
#
_symmetry.space_group_name_H-M   'P 1'
#
loop_
_entity.id
_entity.type
_entity.pdbx_description
1 polymer ?
#
loop_
_entity_poly.entity_id
_entity_poly.type
_entity_poly.pdbx_seq_one_letter_code
_entity_poly.pdbx_strand_id
1 'polypeptide(L)'
;MKTEPTLDKKQLEELYWTRKLSIAKIATILNCSVTKTHYWLIKYGIKRREKFSKELKITKELLTELYVDQKLPLSEIAKKFDCNNTNILYWMKKFNIKRRPAYRKKIHIPKKRLDYLYWKKNLSSSEIAQRF
;
A
#
# COMPACT_ATOMS: atom_id res chain seq x y z
N MET A 1 31.84 -7.27 -22.53
CA MET A 1 30.57 -7.87 -23.00
C MET A 1 29.76 -8.27 -21.78
N LYS A 2 28.56 -7.71 -21.56
CA LYS A 2 27.68 -8.18 -20.48
C LYS A 2 27.09 -9.51 -20.97
N THR A 3 27.56 -10.62 -20.41
CA THR A 3 27.02 -11.95 -20.66
C THR A 3 25.52 -11.91 -20.37
N GLU A 4 24.70 -12.21 -21.37
CA GLU A 4 23.26 -12.30 -21.16
C GLU A 4 22.99 -13.50 -20.25
N PRO A 5 22.34 -13.32 -19.10
CA PRO A 5 21.88 -14.47 -18.34
C PRO A 5 20.80 -15.16 -19.18
N THR A 6 21.16 -16.30 -19.76
CA THR A 6 20.21 -17.26 -20.30
C THR A 6 19.43 -17.83 -19.13
N LEU A 7 18.31 -17.19 -18.79
CA LEU A 7 17.44 -17.66 -17.72
C LEU A 7 16.73 -18.93 -18.18
N ASP A 8 16.91 -20.02 -17.44
CA ASP A 8 16.19 -21.26 -17.71
C ASP A 8 14.71 -21.10 -17.34
N LYS A 9 13.82 -21.62 -18.19
CA LYS A 9 12.37 -21.58 -17.97
C LYS A 9 12.00 -22.20 -16.62
N LYS A 10 12.63 -23.32 -16.26
CA LYS A 10 12.37 -24.02 -14.98
C LYS A 10 12.70 -23.15 -13.78
N GLN A 11 13.81 -22.42 -13.83
CA GLN A 11 14.20 -21.51 -12.76
C GLN A 11 13.17 -20.38 -12.57
N LEU A 12 12.63 -19.83 -13.66
CA LEU A 12 11.59 -18.81 -13.57
C LEU A 12 10.27 -19.36 -13.04
N GLU A 13 9.88 -20.58 -13.44
CA GLU A 13 8.71 -21.29 -12.91
C GLU A 13 8.84 -21.60 -11.42
N GLU A 14 10.00 -22.05 -10.96
CA GLU A 14 10.26 -22.31 -9.54
C GLU A 14 10.13 -21.03 -8.71
N LEU A 15 10.79 -19.94 -9.13
CA LEU A 15 10.72 -18.67 -8.43
C LEU A 15 9.29 -18.09 -8.42
N TYR A 16 8.57 -18.23 -9.53
CA TYR A 16 7.24 -17.65 -9.71
C TYR A 16 6.13 -18.52 -9.10
N TRP A 17 6.01 -19.79 -9.47
CA TRP A 17 4.91 -20.65 -9.02
C TRP A 17 5.20 -21.37 -7.71
N THR A 18 6.39 -21.96 -7.56
CA THR A 18 6.74 -22.74 -6.37
C THR A 18 6.99 -21.83 -5.17
N ARG A 19 7.89 -20.85 -5.33
CA ARG A 19 8.29 -19.91 -4.28
C ARG A 19 7.38 -18.69 -4.16
N LYS A 20 6.38 -18.56 -5.04
CA LYS A 20 5.36 -17.49 -5.06
C LYS A 20 5.94 -16.07 -5.02
N LEU A 21 7.14 -15.85 -5.54
CA LEU A 21 7.78 -14.54 -5.52
C LEU A 21 7.11 -13.56 -6.48
N SER A 22 7.14 -12.26 -6.15
CA SER A 22 6.68 -11.20 -7.04
C SER A 22 7.66 -10.98 -8.19
N ILE A 23 7.18 -10.48 -9.34
CA ILE A 23 8.03 -10.16 -10.49
C ILE A 23 9.17 -9.21 -10.08
N ALA A 24 8.87 -8.23 -9.23
CA ALA A 24 9.88 -7.30 -8.72
C ALA A 24 10.97 -8.01 -7.90
N LYS A 25 10.59 -8.92 -6.99
CA LYS A 25 11.56 -9.67 -6.18
C LYS A 25 12.40 -10.62 -7.03
N ILE A 26 11.78 -11.25 -8.03
CA ILE A 26 12.49 -12.07 -9.03
C ILE A 26 13.50 -11.21 -9.80
N ALA A 27 13.11 -10.02 -10.25
CA ALA A 27 13.99 -9.09 -10.95
C ALA A 27 15.22 -8.72 -10.11
N THR A 28 15.02 -8.45 -8.81
CA THR A 28 16.12 -8.21 -7.87
C THR A 28 17.04 -9.43 -7.71
N ILE A 29 16.48 -10.63 -7.53
CA ILE A 29 17.27 -11.88 -7.39
C ILE A 29 18.10 -12.15 -8.65
N LEU A 30 17.53 -11.89 -9.83
CA LEU A 30 18.17 -12.11 -11.12
C LEU A 30 19.00 -10.92 -11.61
N ASN A 31 19.14 -9.87 -10.78
CA ASN A 31 19.81 -8.62 -11.12
C ASN A 31 19.41 -8.05 -12.50
N CYS A 32 18.10 -8.03 -12.77
CA CYS A 32 17.54 -7.56 -14.04
C CYS A 32 16.37 -6.60 -13.81
N SER A 33 15.85 -6.02 -14.88
CA SER A 33 14.69 -5.14 -14.79
C SER A 33 13.39 -5.93 -14.66
N VAL A 34 12.40 -5.35 -13.97
CA VAL A 34 11.04 -5.89 -13.87
C VAL A 34 10.45 -6.16 -15.25
N THR A 35 10.70 -5.26 -16.20
CA THR A 35 10.27 -5.39 -17.60
C THR A 35 10.89 -6.62 -18.27
N LYS A 36 12.18 -6.90 -18.00
CA LYS A 36 12.86 -8.08 -18.56
C LYS A 36 12.33 -9.38 -17.96
N THR A 37 12.09 -9.41 -16.64
CA THR A 37 11.42 -10.55 -15.99
C THR A 37 10.02 -10.78 -16.56
N HIS A 38 9.28 -9.70 -16.79
CA HIS A 38 7.95 -9.77 -17.38
C HIS A 38 7.98 -10.27 -18.83
N TYR A 39 8.95 -9.82 -19.63
CA TYR A 39 9.21 -10.34 -20.98
C TYR A 39 9.46 -11.85 -20.97
N TRP A 40 10.28 -12.37 -20.04
CA TRP A 40 10.53 -13.81 -19.95
C TRP A 40 9.30 -14.62 -19.57
N LEU A 41 8.43 -14.12 -18.68
CA LEU A 41 7.16 -14.78 -18.38
C LEU A 41 6.30 -14.94 -19.63
N ILE A 42 6.24 -13.90 -20.49
CA ILE A 42 5.53 -13.96 -21.78
C ILE A 42 6.24 -14.93 -22.73
N LYS A 43 7.56 -14.77 -22.93
CA LYS A 43 8.37 -15.56 -23.85
C LYS A 43 8.26 -17.06 -23.59
N TYR A 44 8.21 -17.46 -22.32
CA TYR A 44 8.11 -18.87 -21.92
C TYR A 44 6.67 -19.37 -21.74
N GLY A 45 5.66 -18.52 -21.99
CA GLY A 45 4.25 -18.88 -21.86
C GLY A 45 3.81 -19.17 -20.41
N ILE A 46 4.52 -18.62 -19.42
CA ILE A 46 4.21 -18.84 -18.01
C ILE A 46 2.96 -18.03 -17.68
N LYS A 47 1.84 -18.72 -17.43
CA LYS A 47 0.55 -18.09 -17.10
C LYS A 47 0.73 -17.13 -15.93
N ARG A 48 0.20 -15.91 -16.07
CA ARG A 48 0.17 -14.96 -14.96
C ARG A 48 -0.74 -15.49 -13.87
N ARG A 49 -0.29 -15.35 -12.61
CA ARG A 49 -1.16 -15.52 -11.45
C ARG A 49 -2.35 -14.59 -11.59
N GLU A 50 -3.54 -15.12 -11.33
CA GLU A 50 -4.76 -14.34 -11.33
C GLU A 50 -4.59 -13.17 -10.36
N LYS A 51 -5.03 -11.99 -10.78
CA LYS A 51 -5.16 -10.89 -9.84
C LYS A 51 -6.21 -11.34 -8.84
N PHE A 52 -5.80 -11.51 -7.58
CA PHE A 52 -6.74 -11.67 -6.49
C PHE A 52 -7.43 -10.31 -6.29
N SER A 53 -8.38 -9.98 -7.16
CA SER A 53 -9.37 -8.96 -6.85
C SER A 53 -10.35 -9.64 -5.93
N LYS A 54 -10.14 -9.51 -4.63
CA LYS A 54 -11.23 -9.69 -3.67
C LYS A 54 -12.23 -8.61 -4.06
N GLU A 55 -13.22 -8.96 -4.88
CA GLU A 55 -14.30 -8.04 -5.23
C GLU A 55 -14.99 -7.69 -3.93
N LEU A 56 -14.60 -6.55 -3.38
CA LEU A 56 -15.21 -6.05 -2.17
C LEU A 56 -16.62 -5.63 -2.54
N LYS A 57 -17.60 -6.48 -2.23
CA LYS A 57 -19.01 -6.18 -2.41
C LYS A 57 -19.44 -5.20 -1.32
N ILE A 58 -19.15 -3.92 -1.56
CA ILE A 58 -19.65 -2.80 -0.75
C ILE A 58 -20.59 -1.97 -1.63
N THR A 59 -21.80 -1.71 -1.13
CA THR A 59 -22.77 -0.84 -1.81
C THR A 59 -22.51 0.62 -1.48
N LYS A 60 -23.04 1.53 -2.30
CA LYS A 60 -22.91 2.97 -2.07
C LYS A 60 -23.63 3.38 -0.79
N GLU A 61 -24.79 2.79 -0.55
CA GLU A 61 -25.67 3.06 0.59
C GLU A 61 -24.95 2.68 1.88
N LEU A 62 -24.41 1.46 1.94
CA LEU A 62 -23.68 0.97 3.11
C LEU A 62 -22.41 1.77 3.37
N LEU A 63 -21.66 2.14 2.33
CA LEU A 63 -20.45 2.96 2.51
C LEU A 63 -20.80 4.38 2.97
N THR A 64 -21.92 4.93 2.51
CA THR A 64 -22.43 6.24 2.93
C THR A 64 -22.86 6.19 4.38
N GLU A 65 -23.65 5.20 4.77
CA GLU A 65 -24.09 4.99 6.15
C GLU A 65 -22.90 4.89 7.11
N LEU A 66 -21.94 4.01 6.82
CA LEU A 66 -20.79 3.80 7.71
C LEU A 66 -19.87 5.04 7.79
N TYR A 67 -19.61 5.71 6.66
CA TYR A 67 -18.63 6.79 6.60
C TYR A 67 -19.19 8.17 6.93
N VAL A 68 -20.41 8.48 6.45
CA VAL A 68 -21.07 9.78 6.55
C VAL A 68 -21.92 9.83 7.81
N ASP A 69 -22.84 8.87 7.98
CA ASP A 69 -23.84 8.91 9.04
C ASP A 69 -23.25 8.45 10.37
N GLN A 70 -22.61 7.28 10.39
CA GLN A 70 -21.95 6.70 11.56
C GLN A 70 -20.54 7.28 11.80
N LYS A 71 -20.01 8.09 10.87
CA LYS A 71 -18.70 8.77 10.97
C LYS A 71 -17.50 7.83 11.23
N LEU A 72 -17.61 6.54 10.93
CA LEU A 72 -16.54 5.57 11.20
C LEU A 72 -15.26 5.94 10.44
N PRO A 73 -14.08 5.82 11.07
CA PRO A 73 -12.81 6.05 10.39
C PRO A 73 -12.59 4.97 9.32
N LEU A 74 -11.86 5.31 8.26
CA LEU A 74 -11.60 4.39 7.14
C LEU A 74 -10.96 3.07 7.59
N SER A 75 -10.14 3.11 8.64
CA SER A 75 -9.50 1.93 9.23
C SER A 75 -10.51 0.92 9.79
N GLU A 76 -11.55 1.39 10.47
CA GLU A 76 -12.57 0.50 11.04
C GLU A 76 -13.48 -0.07 9.94
N ILE A 77 -13.83 0.75 8.95
CA ILE A 77 -14.55 0.27 7.76
C ILE A 77 -13.70 -0.78 7.04
N ALA A 78 -12.41 -0.51 6.82
CA ALA A 78 -11.50 -1.43 6.14
C ALA A 78 -11.37 -2.78 6.86
N LYS A 79 -11.26 -2.77 8.20
CA LYS A 79 -11.30 -3.98 9.05
C LYS A 79 -12.61 -4.75 8.90
N LYS A 80 -13.75 -4.06 8.94
CA LYS A 80 -15.10 -4.68 8.79
C LYS A 80 -15.25 -5.44 7.47
N PHE A 81 -14.55 -4.98 6.44
CA PHE A 81 -14.57 -5.56 5.09
C PHE A 81 -13.32 -6.41 4.77
N ASP A 82 -12.47 -6.70 5.76
CA ASP A 82 -11.21 -7.44 5.63
C ASP A 82 -10.40 -6.99 4.39
N CYS A 83 -10.17 -5.67 4.34
CA CYS A 83 -9.48 -5.00 3.24
C CYS A 83 -8.63 -3.82 3.75
N ASN A 84 -7.89 -3.19 2.83
CA ASN A 84 -7.08 -2.01 3.14
C ASN A 84 -7.84 -0.70 2.93
N ASN A 85 -7.43 0.36 3.62
CA ASN A 85 -7.99 1.71 3.45
C ASN A 85 -8.02 2.17 1.99
N THR A 86 -7.03 1.77 1.18
CA THR A 86 -6.97 2.09 -0.26
C THR A 86 -8.15 1.50 -1.03
N ASN A 87 -8.65 0.31 -0.67
CA ASN A 87 -9.84 -0.28 -1.29
C ASN A 87 -11.09 0.53 -0.93
N ILE A 88 -11.26 0.93 0.32
CA ILE A 88 -12.38 1.79 0.73
C ILE A 88 -12.33 3.14 -0.02
N LEU A 89 -11.15 3.76 -0.13
CA LEU A 89 -10.96 5.00 -0.89
C LEU A 89 -11.28 4.84 -2.38
N TYR A 90 -10.94 3.70 -2.98
CA TYR A 90 -11.33 3.39 -4.35
C TYR A 90 -12.86 3.38 -4.51
N TRP A 91 -13.59 2.72 -3.61
CA TRP A 91 -15.05 2.68 -3.65
C TRP A 91 -15.70 4.02 -3.34
N MET A 92 -15.16 4.80 -2.39
CA MET A 92 -15.61 6.17 -2.16
C MET A 92 -15.48 7.01 -3.43
N LYS A 93 -14.34 6.91 -4.15
CA LYS A 93 -14.15 7.61 -5.42
C LYS A 93 -15.15 7.13 -6.48
N LYS A 94 -15.33 5.81 -6.61
CA LYS A 94 -16.25 5.20 -7.58
C LYS A 94 -17.71 5.63 -7.35
N PHE A 95 -18.12 5.80 -6.09
CA PHE A 95 -19.46 6.22 -5.71
C PHE A 95 -19.62 7.74 -5.50
N ASN A 96 -18.58 8.53 -5.79
CA ASN A 96 -18.54 9.98 -5.58
C ASN A 96 -18.84 10.43 -4.12
N ILE A 97 -18.42 9.64 -3.14
CA ILE A 97 -18.53 9.99 -1.71
C ILE A 97 -17.37 10.91 -1.35
N LYS A 98 -17.68 12.15 -0.97
CA LYS A 98 -16.67 13.16 -0.60
C LYS A 98 -15.94 12.74 0.68
N ARG A 99 -14.63 13.00 0.70
CA ARG A 99 -13.81 12.78 1.90
C ARG A 99 -14.12 13.88 2.92
N ARG A 100 -14.22 13.50 4.19
CA ARG A 100 -14.28 14.44 5.31
C ARG A 100 -13.02 15.30 5.32
N PRO A 101 -13.14 16.59 5.63
CA PRO A 101 -11.98 17.47 5.73
C PRO A 101 -10.99 16.91 6.75
N ALA A 102 -9.71 16.90 6.39
CA ALA A 102 -8.67 16.57 7.33
C ALA A 102 -8.59 17.72 8.34
N TYR A 103 -9.14 17.53 9.54
CA TYR A 103 -8.94 18.49 10.62
C TYR A 103 -7.48 18.42 11.07
N ARG A 104 -6.66 19.34 10.59
CA ARG A 104 -5.31 19.55 11.08
C ARG A 104 -5.35 20.68 12.09
N LYS A 105 -5.33 20.35 13.38
CA LYS A 105 -5.09 21.35 14.43
C LYS A 105 -3.71 21.96 14.16
N LYS A 106 -3.67 23.24 13.80
CA LYS A 106 -2.40 23.96 13.69
C LYS A 106 -1.87 24.17 15.10
N ILE A 107 -0.83 23.44 15.45
CA ILE A 107 -0.12 23.63 16.70
C ILE A 107 1.01 24.62 16.44
N HIS A 108 1.04 25.71 17.20
CA HIS A 108 2.17 26.63 17.19
C HIS A 108 3.09 26.30 18.37
N ILE A 109 4.30 25.83 18.07
CA ILE A 109 5.34 25.58 19.07
C ILE A 109 6.48 26.57 18.76
N PRO A 110 6.80 27.52 19.66
CA PRO A 110 7.94 28.41 19.47
C PRO A 110 9.23 27.59 19.27
N LYS A 111 10.06 27.99 18.31
CA LYS A 111 11.29 27.26 17.95
C LYS A 111 12.15 26.89 19.15
N LYS A 112 12.41 27.84 20.06
CA LYS A 112 13.18 27.61 21.29
C LYS A 112 12.61 26.47 22.15
N ARG A 113 11.29 26.38 22.22
CA ARG A 113 10.59 25.34 23.01
C ARG A 113 10.66 23.99 22.31
N LEU A 114 10.53 23.96 20.98
CA LEU A 114 10.70 22.74 20.20
C LEU A 114 12.13 22.20 20.30
N ASP A 115 13.13 23.08 20.17
CA ASP A 115 14.56 22.73 20.28
C ASP A 115 14.88 22.15 21.66
N TYR A 116 14.36 22.74 22.74
CA TYR A 116 14.53 22.21 24.09
C TYR A 116 13.90 20.81 24.24
N LEU A 117 12.66 20.63 23.78
CA LEU A 117 11.95 19.35 23.93
C LEU A 117 12.63 18.23 23.13
N TYR A 118 13.09 18.54 21.92
CA TYR A 118 13.73 17.57 21.05
C TYR A 118 15.17 17.28 21.48
N TRP A 119 16.02 18.30 21.64
CA TRP A 119 17.45 18.11 21.88
C TRP A 119 17.84 17.96 23.34
N LYS A 120 17.15 18.64 24.26
CA LYS A 120 17.49 18.60 25.70
C LYS A 120 16.68 17.58 26.48
N LYS A 121 15.41 17.39 26.12
CA LYS A 121 14.54 16.37 26.73
C LYS A 121 14.50 15.06 25.93
N ASN A 122 15.16 14.99 24.78
CA ASN A 122 15.27 13.81 23.92
C ASN A 122 13.91 13.17 23.58
N LEU A 123 12.87 14.00 23.44
CA LEU A 123 11.53 13.53 23.11
C LEU A 123 11.40 13.35 21.60
N SER A 124 10.73 12.27 21.20
CA SER A 124 10.33 12.05 19.81
C SER A 124 9.28 13.07 19.36
N SER A 125 9.15 13.25 18.05
CA SER A 125 8.10 14.10 17.46
C SER A 125 6.68 13.65 17.85
N SER A 126 6.46 12.35 18.07
CA SER A 126 5.19 11.80 18.54
C SER A 126 4.87 12.20 19.98
N GLU A 127 5.85 12.08 20.89
CA GLU A 127 5.69 12.49 22.28
C GLU A 127 5.52 14.00 22.42
N ILE A 128 6.20 14.79 21.59
CA ILE A 128 6.00 16.24 21.52
C ILE A 128 4.58 16.54 21.02
N ALA A 129 4.11 15.85 19.98
CA ALA A 129 2.75 16.05 19.46
C ALA A 129 1.65 15.68 20.47
N GLN A 130 1.85 14.68 21.33
CA GLN A 130 0.89 14.35 22.39
C GLN A 130 0.76 15.43 23.47
N ARG A 131 1.76 16.33 23.58
CA ARG A 131 1.78 17.42 24.58
C ARG A 131 1.08 18.71 24.12
N PHE A 132 0.63 18.81 22.87
CA PHE A 132 0.06 20.03 22.28
C PHE A 132 -1.14 19.74 21.36
#